data_AF-A0A7X8DWP1-F1
#
_entry.id   AF-A0A7X8DWP1-F1
#
_cell.length_a   1.000
_cell.length_b   1.000
_cell.length_c   1.000
_cell.angle_alpha   90.00
_cell.angle_beta   90.00
_cell.angle_gamma   90.00
#
_symmetry.space_group_name_H-M   'P 1'
#
loop_
_entity.id
_entity.type
_entity.pdbx_description
1 polymer ?
#
loop_
_entity_poly.entity_id
_entity_poly.type
_entity_poly.pdbx_seq_one_letter_code
_entity_poly.pdbx_strand_id
1 'polypeptide(L)'
;MPKKNQIIDLIVEDIIFPNKGIAYIDGKKVIIKNAIKGQKVRAKITRKRKDKIEATILEVLERSPIEKQASCPHFGLCGGCSYQTLPYKEQ
;
A
#
# COMPACT_ATOMS: atom_id res chain seq x y z
N MET A 1 -10.46 -15.75 -9.18
CA MET A 1 -9.98 -14.73 -10.17
C MET A 1 -10.76 -13.42 -10.05
N PRO A 2 -10.11 -12.29 -9.70
CA PRO A 2 -10.80 -11.01 -9.56
C PRO A 2 -11.33 -10.45 -10.89
N LYS A 3 -12.49 -9.78 -10.85
CA LYS A 3 -13.09 -9.04 -11.97
C LYS A 3 -12.67 -7.57 -11.93
N LYS A 4 -12.67 -6.89 -13.09
CA LYS A 4 -12.50 -5.43 -13.14
C LYS A 4 -13.63 -4.77 -12.34
N ASN A 5 -13.32 -3.72 -11.59
CA ASN A 5 -14.21 -3.02 -10.65
C ASN A 5 -14.68 -3.84 -9.43
N GLN A 6 -14.16 -5.05 -9.23
CA GLN A 6 -14.44 -5.80 -8.01
C GLN A 6 -13.78 -5.13 -6.81
N ILE A 7 -14.51 -5.07 -5.70
CA ILE A 7 -13.99 -4.62 -4.41
C ILE A 7 -13.63 -5.87 -3.61
N ILE A 8 -12.44 -5.87 -3.04
CA ILE A 8 -11.93 -6.98 -2.23
C ILE A 8 -11.07 -6.43 -1.10
N ASP A 9 -11.14 -7.08 0.05
CA ASP A 9 -10.31 -6.74 1.20
C ASP A 9 -8.99 -7.51 1.09
N LEU A 10 -7.88 -6.79 1.16
CA LEU A 10 -6.53 -7.32 0.96
C LEU A 10 -5.63 -6.91 2.11
N ILE A 11 -4.76 -7.83 2.51
CA ILE A 11 -3.66 -7.54 3.43
C ILE A 11 -2.42 -7.28 2.59
N VAL A 12 -1.79 -6.15 2.84
CA VAL A 12 -0.55 -5.77 2.15
C VAL A 12 0.58 -6.55 2.81
N GLU A 13 1.12 -7.53 2.10
CA GLU A 13 2.21 -8.38 2.62
C GLU A 13 3.59 -7.75 2.39
N ASP A 14 3.74 -6.95 1.34
CA ASP A 14 5.02 -6.34 1.01
C ASP A 14 4.88 -4.97 0.36
N ILE A 15 5.98 -4.24 0.19
CA ILE A 15 6.00 -2.93 -0.47
C ILE A 15 7.12 -2.83 -1.51
N ILE A 16 6.83 -2.18 -2.62
CA ILE A 16 7.79 -1.78 -3.65
C ILE A 16 7.92 -0.26 -3.63
N PHE A 17 9.15 0.21 -3.62
CA PHE A 17 9.45 1.63 -3.73
C PHE A 17 9.13 2.17 -5.15
N PRO A 18 8.48 3.34 -5.28
CA PRO A 18 7.85 4.16 -4.24
C PRO A 18 6.36 3.82 -4.05
N ASN A 19 5.89 3.77 -2.79
CA ASN A 19 4.48 3.76 -2.37
C ASN A 19 3.56 2.72 -3.06
N LYS A 20 4.06 1.53 -3.37
CA LYS A 20 3.25 0.43 -3.92
C LYS A 20 3.20 -0.73 -2.95
N GLY A 21 2.03 -1.04 -2.41
CA GLY A 21 1.81 -2.29 -1.69
C GLY A 21 1.69 -3.47 -2.64
N ILE A 22 2.16 -4.62 -2.19
CA ILE A 22 1.93 -5.91 -2.80
C ILE A 22 1.01 -6.71 -1.89
N ALA A 23 -0.05 -7.24 -2.48
CA ALA A 23 -0.87 -8.28 -1.90
C ALA A 23 -0.95 -9.46 -2.88
N TYR A 24 -1.40 -10.61 -2.40
CA TYR A 24 -1.61 -11.79 -3.23
C TYR A 24 -3.06 -12.24 -3.17
N ILE A 25 -3.65 -12.56 -4.32
CA ILE A 25 -4.98 -13.17 -4.45
C ILE A 25 -4.82 -14.43 -5.28
N ASP A 26 -5.15 -15.60 -4.74
CA ASP A 26 -5.07 -16.88 -5.46
C ASP A 26 -3.67 -17.10 -6.11
N GLY A 27 -2.59 -16.71 -5.41
CA GLY A 27 -1.21 -16.77 -5.93
C GLY A 27 -0.84 -15.70 -6.97
N LYS A 28 -1.74 -14.76 -7.27
CA LYS A 28 -1.48 -13.65 -8.21
C LYS A 28 -1.11 -12.37 -7.47
N LYS A 29 -0.04 -11.75 -7.93
CA LYS A 29 0.44 -10.47 -7.42
C LYS A 29 -0.54 -9.34 -7.75
N VAL A 30 -0.98 -8.63 -6.72
CA VAL A 30 -1.82 -7.43 -6.80
C VAL A 30 -1.03 -6.25 -6.30
N ILE A 31 -0.91 -5.23 -7.14
CA ILE A 31 -0.23 -3.98 -6.82
C ILE A 31 -1.28 -2.99 -6.34
N ILE A 32 -1.16 -2.56 -5.09
CA ILE A 32 -2.06 -1.61 -4.45
C ILE A 32 -1.32 -0.27 -4.34
N LYS A 33 -1.86 0.80 -4.92
CA LYS A 33 -1.25 2.13 -4.80
C LYS A 33 -1.47 2.71 -3.39
N ASN A 34 -0.46 3.37 -2.85
CA ASN A 34 -0.48 4.03 -1.54
C ASN A 34 -0.78 3.09 -0.36
N ALA A 35 -0.37 1.83 -0.49
CA ALA A 35 -0.51 0.81 0.56
C ALA A 35 0.79 0.65 1.34
N ILE A 36 0.66 0.41 2.64
CA ILE A 36 1.77 0.18 3.57
C ILE A 36 1.79 -1.30 3.96
N LYS A 37 2.98 -1.90 4.09
CA LYS A 37 3.15 -3.30 4.52
C LYS A 37 2.46 -3.52 5.86
N GLY A 38 1.66 -4.57 5.99
CA GLY A 38 0.88 -4.91 7.19
C GLY A 38 -0.47 -4.19 7.30
N GLN A 39 -0.83 -3.33 6.34
CA GLN A 39 -2.12 -2.66 6.33
C GLN A 39 -3.20 -3.58 5.75
N LYS A 40 -4.40 -3.56 6.31
CA LYS A 40 -5.58 -4.19 5.71
C LYS A 40 -6.44 -3.14 5.04
N VAL A 41 -6.64 -3.30 3.75
CA VAL A 41 -7.32 -2.31 2.91
C VAL A 41 -8.42 -2.94 2.10
N ARG A 42 -9.54 -2.24 2.00
CA ARG A 42 -10.56 -2.51 0.99
C ARG A 42 -10.10 -1.85 -0.31
N ALA A 43 -9.77 -2.67 -1.30
CA ALA A 43 -9.24 -2.19 -2.57
C ALA A 43 -10.16 -2.55 -3.75
N LYS A 44 -10.29 -1.62 -4.70
CA LYS A 44 -11.00 -1.84 -5.96
C LYS A 44 -10.01 -2.20 -7.06
N ILE A 45 -10.26 -3.32 -7.74
CA ILE A 45 -9.47 -3.75 -8.90
C ILE A 45 -9.72 -2.79 -10.07
N THR A 46 -8.75 -1.93 -10.36
CA THR A 46 -8.87 -0.92 -11.42
C THR A 46 -8.36 -1.44 -12.75
N ARG A 47 -7.32 -2.30 -12.73
CA ARG A 47 -6.74 -2.89 -13.94
C ARG A 47 -6.41 -4.36 -13.72
N LYS A 48 -6.73 -5.17 -14.72
CA LYS A 48 -6.39 -6.59 -14.79
C LYS A 48 -5.75 -6.87 -16.14
N ARG A 49 -4.49 -7.28 -16.14
CA ARG A 49 -3.75 -7.85 -17.28
C ARG A 49 -3.36 -9.29 -16.95
N LYS A 50 -2.85 -10.05 -17.93
CA LYS A 50 -2.43 -11.45 -17.73
C LYS A 50 -1.44 -11.59 -16.55
N ASP A 51 -0.48 -10.68 -16.47
CA ASP A 51 0.65 -10.79 -15.52
C ASP A 51 0.62 -9.76 -14.38
N LYS A 52 -0.29 -8.78 -14.45
CA LYS A 52 -0.35 -7.67 -13.49
C LYS A 52 -1.79 -7.32 -13.13
N ILE A 53 -2.06 -7.25 -11.84
CA ILE A 53 -3.33 -6.78 -11.29
C ILE A 53 -3.02 -5.51 -10.50
N GLU A 54 -3.76 -4.44 -10.76
CA GLU A 54 -3.64 -3.19 -10.01
C GLU A 54 -4.96 -2.89 -9.30
N ALA A 55 -4.83 -2.40 -8.07
CA ALA A 55 -5.95 -2.00 -7.24
C ALA A 55 -5.71 -0.63 -6.61
N THR A 56 -6.80 0.07 -6.34
CA THR A 56 -6.79 1.35 -5.61
C THR A 56 -7.48 1.14 -4.27
N ILE A 57 -6.88 1.66 -3.21
CA ILE A 57 -7.49 1.66 -1.87
C ILE A 57 -8.75 2.51 -1.91
N LEU A 58 -9.87 1.92 -1.46
CA LEU A 58 -11.10 2.63 -1.17
C LEU A 58 -11.15 3.03 0.30
N GLU A 59 -10.74 2.11 1.18
CA GLU A 59 -10.83 2.28 2.62
C GLU A 59 -9.72 1.49 3.31
N VAL A 60 -9.14 2.05 4.36
CA VAL A 60 -8.18 1.35 5.24
C VAL A 60 -8.97 0.76 6.39
N LEU A 61 -9.08 -0.56 6.42
CA LEU A 61 -9.82 -1.29 7.47
C LEU A 61 -8.97 -1.43 8.74
N GLU A 62 -7.69 -1.73 8.58
CA GLU A 62 -6.73 -1.83 9.68
C GLU A 62 -5.43 -1.12 9.28
N ARG A 63 -4.98 -0.20 10.13
CA ARG A 63 -3.71 0.51 9.95
C ARG A 63 -2.55 -0.45 10.14
N SER A 64 -1.44 -0.18 9.47
CA SER A 64 -0.29 -1.06 9.61
C SER A 64 0.37 -0.89 10.99
N PRO A 65 0.84 -1.98 11.63
CA PRO A 65 1.61 -1.89 12.86
C PRO A 65 2.98 -1.20 12.66
N ILE A 66 3.52 -1.17 11.42
CA ILE A 66 4.74 -0.41 11.08
C ILE A 66 4.44 1.05 10.75
N GLU A 67 3.16 1.41 10.60
CA GLU A 67 2.67 2.78 10.60
C GLU A 67 2.77 3.29 12.04
N LYS A 68 3.99 3.28 12.61
CA LYS A 68 4.30 3.97 13.85
C LYS A 68 3.76 5.37 13.65
N GLN A 69 2.82 5.77 14.54
CA GLN A 69 2.31 7.14 14.65
C GLN A 69 3.44 8.07 14.27
N ALA A 70 3.31 8.76 13.13
CA ALA A 70 4.31 9.72 12.74
C ALA A 70 4.48 10.64 13.95
N SER A 71 5.62 10.54 14.65
CA SER A 71 5.94 11.32 15.86
C SER A 71 6.15 12.80 15.53
N CYS A 72 5.64 13.25 14.38
CA CYS A 72 5.78 14.59 13.87
C CYS A 72 4.38 15.20 13.77
N PRO A 73 4.01 16.13 14.67
CA PRO A 73 2.73 16.85 14.62
C PRO A 73 2.53 17.71 13.35
N HIS A 74 3.52 17.74 12.44
CA HIS A 74 3.49 18.48 11.18
C HIS A 74 3.35 17.59 9.94
N PHE A 75 3.26 16.26 10.09
CA PHE A 75 3.09 15.35 8.95
C PHE A 75 1.73 15.58 8.29
N GLY A 76 1.72 16.24 7.13
CA GLY A 76 0.52 16.68 6.40
C GLY A 76 0.35 18.20 6.27
N LEU A 77 1.11 19.02 7.02
CA LEU A 77 1.04 20.49 6.98
C LEU A 77 2.24 21.15 6.29
N CYS A 78 3.40 20.50 6.25
CA CYS A 78 4.61 21.04 5.64
C CYS A 78 4.98 20.22 4.40
N GLY A 79 4.86 20.82 3.21
CA GLY A 79 5.32 20.26 1.93
C GLY A 79 6.84 20.16 1.77
N GLY A 80 7.59 19.97 2.86
CA GLY A 80 9.06 20.08 2.89
C GLY A 80 9.82 18.81 3.26
N CYS A 81 9.17 17.67 3.51
CA CYS A 81 9.87 16.44 3.93
C CYS A 81 9.63 15.28 2.96
N SER A 82 10.12 15.41 1.73
CA SER A 82 10.11 14.34 0.73
C SER A 82 11.23 13.29 0.92
N TYR A 83 12.14 13.45 1.90
CA TYR A 83 13.39 12.64 1.91
C TYR A 83 14.00 12.23 3.26
N GLN A 84 13.33 12.37 4.41
CA GLN A 84 13.95 12.00 5.71
C GLN A 84 13.21 10.88 6.46
N THR A 85 13.28 9.66 5.94
CA THR A 85 13.04 8.46 6.77
C THR A 85 13.78 7.22 6.24
N LEU A 86 15.02 7.40 5.78
CA LEU A 86 15.99 6.31 5.73
C LEU A 86 16.97 6.52 6.88
N PRO A 87 16.98 5.66 7.91
CA PRO A 87 18.03 5.69 8.92
C PRO A 87 19.38 5.37 8.27
N TYR A 88 20.35 6.26 8.47
CA TYR A 88 21.74 6.19 8.01
C TYR A 88 22.54 5.13 8.79
N LYS A 89 22.13 3.85 8.74
CA LYS A 89 22.90 2.77 9.35
C LYS A 89 22.99 1.48 8.54
N GLU A 90 22.65 1.56 7.26
CA GLU A 90 23.08 0.62 6.21
C GLU A 90 23.30 1.42 4.90
N GLN A 91 24.26 2.36 4.94
CA GLN A 91 24.99 2.77 3.73
C GLN A 91 26.30 2.00 3.68
#